data_AF-A0A143YSY5-F1
#
_entry.id   AF-A0A143YSY5-F1
#
_cell.length_a   1.000
_cell.length_b   1.000
_cell.length_c   1.000
_cell.angle_alpha   90.00
_cell.angle_beta   90.00
_cell.angle_gamma   90.00
#
_symmetry.space_group_name_H-M   'P 1'
#
loop_
_entity.id
_entity.type
_entity.pdbx_description
1 polymer ?
#
loop_
_entity_poly.entity_id
_entity_poly.type
_entity_poly.pdbx_seq_one_letter_code
_entity_poly.pdbx_strand_id
1 'polypeptide(L)'
;METIKKTLKNKEAFTLMEMVLVLFIISVLMLMIIPNVANTKESVEAKGTDALAVVVQTQADMYELDTGTEAASFTVLSDEGYISAKQLAEANAKLTISAGEVGTITPATTP
;
A
#
# COMPACT_ATOMS: atom_id res chain seq x y z
N MET A 1 0.75 -48.23 -60.97
CA MET A 1 1.98 -47.67 -60.39
C MET A 1 1.59 -46.90 -59.14
N GLU A 2 1.84 -47.51 -57.98
CA GLU A 2 1.88 -46.80 -56.70
C GLU A 2 2.95 -45.67 -56.78
N THR A 3 2.97 -44.58 -56.01
CA THR A 3 2.80 -44.49 -54.55
C THR A 3 2.79 -43.01 -54.12
N ILE A 4 1.83 -42.65 -53.27
CA ILE A 4 1.98 -41.97 -51.97
C ILE A 4 2.55 -40.53 -51.90
N LYS A 5 1.58 -39.65 -51.61
CA LYS A 5 1.61 -38.31 -51.00
C LYS A 5 2.49 -38.26 -49.73
N LYS A 6 3.56 -37.44 -49.72
CA LYS A 6 4.39 -37.19 -48.51
C LYS A 6 3.89 -35.93 -47.78
N THR A 7 2.88 -36.09 -46.94
CA THR A 7 2.40 -35.04 -46.03
C THR A 7 3.42 -34.84 -44.90
N LEU A 8 3.84 -33.59 -44.65
CA LEU A 8 4.74 -33.23 -43.56
C LEU A 8 4.14 -33.69 -42.21
N LYS A 9 4.87 -34.55 -41.50
CA LYS A 9 4.47 -35.12 -40.21
C LYS A 9 4.29 -34.02 -39.15
N ASN A 10 3.21 -34.15 -38.37
CA ASN A 10 2.94 -33.41 -37.13
C ASN A 10 4.21 -33.23 -36.28
N LYS A 11 4.57 -31.98 -35.97
CA LYS A 11 5.50 -31.67 -34.88
C LYS A 11 4.69 -31.64 -33.59
N GLU A 12 4.73 -32.73 -32.83
CA GLU A 12 4.18 -32.75 -31.47
C GLU A 12 5.16 -32.01 -30.53
N ALA A 13 5.04 -30.68 -30.50
CA ALA A 13 5.80 -29.81 -29.59
C ALA A 13 5.04 -29.66 -28.27
N PHE A 14 5.11 -30.71 -27.44
CA PHE A 14 4.75 -30.66 -26.02
C PHE A 14 5.76 -31.48 -25.23
N THR A 15 7.03 -31.09 -25.35
CA THR A 15 8.11 -31.75 -24.62
C THR A 15 8.18 -31.21 -23.18
N LEU A 16 8.68 -32.01 -22.25
CA LEU A 16 8.95 -31.54 -20.89
C LEU A 16 9.91 -30.35 -20.88
N MET A 17 10.89 -30.33 -21.79
CA MET A 17 11.83 -29.22 -21.96
C MET A 17 11.14 -27.89 -22.25
N GLU A 18 10.05 -27.93 -23.01
CA GLU A 18 9.27 -26.73 -23.36
C GLU A 18 8.53 -26.19 -22.13
N MET A 19 7.94 -27.05 -21.31
CA MET A 19 7.33 -26.63 -20.04
C MET A 19 8.37 -26.11 -19.04
N VAL A 20 9.57 -26.71 -18.99
CA VAL A 20 10.66 -26.23 -18.13
C VAL A 20 11.13 -24.84 -18.55
N LEU A 21 11.31 -24.58 -19.85
CA LEU A 21 11.71 -23.26 -20.34
C LEU A 21 10.64 -22.20 -20.05
N VAL A 22 9.35 -22.55 -20.17
CA VAL A 22 8.24 -21.65 -19.83
C VAL A 22 8.23 -21.31 -18.33
N LEU A 23 8.35 -22.30 -17.45
CA LEU A 23 8.42 -22.06 -16.00
C LEU A 23 9.65 -21.24 -15.62
N PHE A 24 10.79 -21.47 -16.29
CA PHE A 24 12.00 -20.66 -16.11
C PHE A 24 11.75 -19.19 -16.45
N ILE A 25 11.17 -18.89 -17.61
CA ILE A 25 10.87 -17.50 -18.01
C ILE A 25 9.87 -16.86 -17.04
N ILE A 26 8.78 -17.54 -16.68
CA ILE A 26 7.77 -17.02 -15.73
C ILE A 26 8.41 -16.72 -14.36
N SER A 27 9.32 -17.58 -13.88
CA SER A 27 10.01 -17.35 -12.60
C SER A 27 10.83 -16.07 -12.59
N VAL A 28 11.55 -15.78 -13.69
CA VAL A 28 12.35 -14.54 -13.83
C VAL A 28 11.44 -13.32 -13.90
N LEU A 29 10.31 -13.40 -14.63
CA LEU A 29 9.32 -12.33 -14.67
C LEU A 29 8.69 -12.05 -13.29
N MET A 30 8.33 -13.08 -12.52
CA MET A 30 7.81 -12.91 -11.15
C MET A 30 8.83 -12.24 -10.23
N LEU A 31 10.10 -12.65 -10.30
CA LEU A 31 11.20 -12.04 -9.53
C LEU A 31 11.44 -10.57 -9.89
N MET A 32 11.09 -10.11 -11.10
CA MET A 32 11.14 -8.69 -11.46
C MET A 32 9.90 -7.91 -11.02
N ILE A 33 8.71 -8.52 -11.03
CA ILE A 33 7.45 -7.84 -10.66
C ILE A 33 7.34 -7.65 -9.14
N ILE A 34 7.64 -8.70 -8.34
CA ILE A 34 7.56 -8.66 -6.87
C ILE A 34 8.35 -7.49 -6.25
N PRO A 35 9.63 -7.24 -6.58
CA PRO A 35 10.38 -6.13 -5.99
C PRO A 35 9.84 -4.77 -6.41
N ASN A 36 9.26 -4.65 -7.60
CA ASN A 36 8.66 -3.39 -8.06
C ASN A 36 7.34 -3.08 -7.30
N VAL A 37 6.54 -4.11 -7.02
CA VAL A 37 5.28 -3.97 -6.27
C VAL A 37 5.53 -3.68 -4.78
N ALA A 38 6.54 -4.31 -4.17
CA ALA A 38 6.85 -4.13 -2.75
C ALA A 38 7.21 -2.67 -2.40
N ASN A 39 8.04 -2.02 -3.21
CA ASN A 39 8.47 -0.63 -2.97
C ASN A 39 7.34 0.41 -3.17
N THR A 40 6.33 0.09 -3.97
CA THR A 40 5.18 1.00 -4.19
C THR A 40 4.25 1.02 -2.98
N LYS A 41 4.11 -0.10 -2.27
CA LYS A 41 3.22 -0.21 -1.12
C LYS A 41 3.65 0.69 0.03
N GLU A 42 4.93 0.70 0.37
CA GLU A 42 5.47 1.52 1.47
C GLU A 42 5.33 3.03 1.19
N SER A 43 5.64 3.47 -0.04
CA SER A 43 5.48 4.88 -0.42
C SER A 43 4.01 5.32 -0.42
N VAL A 44 3.10 4.45 -0.85
CA VAL A 44 1.65 4.72 -0.80
C VAL A 44 1.15 4.76 0.64
N GLU A 45 1.62 3.87 1.50
CA GLU A 45 1.27 3.87 2.93
C GLU A 45 1.78 5.11 3.66
N ALA A 46 3.00 5.57 3.36
CA ALA A 46 3.55 6.82 3.90
C ALA A 46 2.71 8.03 3.48
N LYS A 47 2.46 8.20 2.17
CA LYS A 47 1.61 9.29 1.65
C LYS A 47 0.19 9.25 2.22
N GLY A 48 -0.36 8.05 2.42
CA GLY A 48 -1.67 7.88 3.06
C GLY A 48 -1.67 8.31 4.53
N THR A 49 -0.58 8.05 5.24
CA THR A 49 -0.40 8.45 6.64
C THR A 49 -0.23 9.97 6.76
N ASP A 50 0.52 10.60 5.85
CA ASP A 50 0.66 12.06 5.79
C ASP A 50 -0.68 12.75 5.48
N ALA A 51 -1.45 12.21 4.54
CA ALA A 51 -2.78 12.73 4.21
C ALA A 51 -3.74 12.59 5.40
N LEU A 52 -3.68 11.47 6.13
CA LEU A 52 -4.46 11.28 7.35
C LEU A 52 -4.07 12.31 8.42
N ALA A 53 -2.77 12.59 8.59
CA ALA A 53 -2.28 13.59 9.54
C ALA A 53 -2.88 14.98 9.27
N VAL A 54 -2.91 15.41 8.00
CA VAL A 54 -3.48 16.71 7.60
C VAL A 54 -4.98 16.77 7.88
N VAL A 55 -5.72 15.70 7.58
CA VAL A 55 -7.16 15.64 7.84
C VAL A 55 -7.43 15.73 9.34
N VAL A 56 -6.71 14.95 10.15
CA VAL A 56 -6.89 14.94 11.61
C VAL A 56 -6.44 16.26 12.23
N GLN A 57 -5.38 16.89 11.72
CA GLN A 57 -4.97 18.26 12.12
C GLN A 57 -6.10 19.25 11.86
N THR A 58 -6.68 19.22 10.66
CA THR A 58 -7.80 20.12 10.32
C THR A 58 -8.97 19.93 11.30
N GLN A 59 -9.22 18.69 11.72
CA GLN A 59 -10.26 18.39 12.72
C GLN A 59 -9.88 18.87 14.13
N ALA A 60 -8.60 18.79 14.51
CA ALA A 60 -8.09 19.37 15.75
C ALA A 60 -8.22 20.90 15.76
N ASP A 61 -7.91 21.56 14.65
CA ASP A 61 -8.07 23.00 14.48
C ASP A 61 -9.54 23.42 14.57
N MET A 62 -10.46 22.65 13.99
CA MET A 62 -11.90 22.91 14.11
C MET A 62 -12.37 22.74 15.57
N TYR A 63 -11.89 21.71 16.26
CA TYR A 63 -12.19 21.52 17.68
C TYR A 63 -11.69 22.71 18.53
N GLU A 64 -10.48 23.20 18.26
CA GLU A 64 -9.93 24.39 18.94
C GLU A 64 -10.75 25.64 18.62
N LEU A 65 -11.17 25.82 17.36
CA LEU A 65 -12.03 26.92 16.95
C LEU A 65 -13.39 26.92 17.66
N ASP A 66 -13.99 25.73 17.83
CA ASP A 66 -15.32 25.58 18.41
C ASP A 66 -15.31 25.64 19.95
N THR A 67 -14.30 25.04 20.59
CA THR A 67 -14.22 24.93 22.05
C THR A 67 -13.33 25.96 22.72
N GLY A 68 -12.46 26.62 21.95
CA GLY A 68 -11.40 27.50 22.46
C GLY A 68 -10.30 26.74 23.21
N THR A 69 -10.27 25.41 23.10
CA THR A 69 -9.29 24.54 23.77
C THR A 69 -8.65 23.60 22.79
N GLU A 70 -7.35 23.38 22.90
CA GLU A 70 -6.63 22.41 22.08
C GLU A 70 -7.08 20.98 22.41
N ALA A 71 -7.14 20.13 21.39
CA ALA A 71 -7.46 18.72 21.58
C ALA A 71 -6.31 18.00 22.32
N ALA A 72 -6.58 17.53 23.55
CA ALA A 72 -5.59 16.82 24.36
C ALA A 72 -5.28 15.39 23.84
N SER A 73 -6.18 14.82 23.03
CA SER A 73 -6.03 13.45 22.50
C SER A 73 -6.94 13.21 21.30
N PHE A 74 -6.60 12.23 20.46
CA PHE A 74 -7.48 11.81 19.35
C PHE A 74 -8.82 11.24 19.84
N THR A 75 -8.88 10.73 21.07
CA THR A 75 -10.14 10.25 21.67
C THR A 75 -11.14 11.38 21.87
N VAL A 76 -10.70 12.56 22.29
CA VAL A 76 -11.58 13.74 22.41
C VAL A 76 -12.17 14.11 21.04
N LEU A 77 -11.35 14.09 19.99
CA LEU A 77 -11.82 14.35 18.62
C LEU A 77 -12.81 13.29 18.13
N SER A 78 -12.71 12.05 18.58
CA SER A 78 -13.66 10.99 18.21
C SER A 78 -14.95 11.05 19.01
N ASP A 79 -14.88 11.37 20.30
CA ASP A 79 -16.02 11.45 21.20
C ASP A 79 -16.93 12.64 20.84
N GLU A 80 -16.33 13.75 20.43
CA GLU A 80 -17.00 14.96 19.93
C GLU A 80 -17.38 14.86 18.44
N GLY A 81 -17.05 13.74 17.78
CA GLY A 81 -17.50 13.43 16.41
C GLY A 81 -16.72 14.10 15.27
N TYR A 82 -15.59 14.74 15.55
CA TYR A 82 -14.72 15.34 14.54
C TYR A 82 -13.98 14.29 13.69
N ILE A 83 -13.66 13.11 14.25
CA ILE A 83 -13.06 12.00 13.51
C ILE A 83 -13.85 10.70 13.68
N SER A 84 -13.82 9.84 12.66
CA SER A 84 -14.45 8.51 12.73
C SER A 84 -13.65 7.51 13.57
N ALA A 85 -14.31 6.48 14.09
CA ALA A 85 -13.64 5.39 14.85
C ALA A 85 -12.51 4.71 14.05
N LYS A 86 -12.62 4.66 12.72
CA LYS A 86 -11.57 4.14 11.84
C LYS A 86 -10.34 5.06 11.84
N GLN A 87 -10.56 6.37 11.72
CA GLN A 87 -9.49 7.36 11.79
C GLN A 87 -8.85 7.41 13.18
N LEU A 88 -9.61 7.23 14.25
CA LEU A 88 -9.09 7.11 15.61
C LEU A 88 -8.11 5.94 15.76
N ALA A 89 -8.48 4.76 15.24
CA ALA A 89 -7.63 3.58 15.31
C ALA A 89 -6.34 3.75 14.49
N GLU A 90 -6.44 4.32 13.28
CA GLU A 90 -5.28 4.58 12.42
C GLU A 90 -4.39 5.70 12.98
N ALA A 91 -4.97 6.76 13.56
CA ALA A 91 -4.24 7.86 14.18
C ALA A 91 -3.49 7.40 15.43
N ASN A 92 -4.12 6.65 16.34
CA ASN A 92 -3.43 6.11 17.52
C ASN A 92 -2.28 5.16 17.17
N ALA A 93 -2.37 4.48 16.02
CA ALA A 93 -1.32 3.57 15.57
C ALA A 93 -0.16 4.27 14.86
N LYS A 94 -0.39 5.46 14.28
CA LYS A 94 0.53 6.09 13.31
C LYS A 94 0.82 7.59 13.52
N LEU A 95 0.16 8.25 14.47
CA LEU A 95 0.25 9.69 14.70
C LEU A 95 0.35 9.98 16.20
N THR A 96 0.86 11.17 16.55
CA THR A 96 0.87 11.71 17.91
C THR A 96 0.28 13.11 17.91
N ILE A 97 -0.53 13.43 18.91
CA ILE A 97 -1.04 14.78 19.12
C ILE A 97 -0.38 15.39 20.36
N SER A 98 0.16 16.59 20.23
CA SER A 98 0.76 17.34 21.34
C SER A 98 0.43 18.82 21.18
N ALA A 99 -0.29 19.38 22.15
CA ALA A 99 -0.67 20.80 22.19
C ALA A 99 -1.31 21.28 20.87
N GLY A 100 -2.32 20.56 20.39
CA GLY A 100 -3.05 20.89 19.15
C GLY A 100 -2.36 20.45 17.85
N GLU A 101 -1.06 20.14 17.86
CA GLU A 101 -0.34 19.70 16.66
C GLU A 101 -0.31 18.16 16.52
N VAL A 102 -0.72 17.69 15.35
CA VAL A 102 -0.71 16.29 14.90
C VAL A 102 0.59 16.04 14.14
N GLY A 103 1.54 15.44 14.83
CA GLY A 103 2.79 14.94 14.25
C GLY A 103 2.64 13.51 13.74
N THR A 104 3.38 13.18 12.69
CA THR A 104 3.62 11.78 12.33
C THR A 104 4.62 11.19 13.33
N ILE A 105 4.41 9.93 13.75
CA ILE A 105 5.51 9.18 14.37
C ILE A 105 6.53 8.86 13.28
N THR A 106 7.42 9.81 13.01
CA THR A 106 8.54 9.63 12.11
C THR A 106 9.34 8.41 12.59
N PRO A 107 9.44 7.29 11.84
CA PRO A 107 10.64 6.48 11.96
C PRO A 107 11.75 7.41 11.47
N ALA A 108 12.67 7.75 12.37
CA ALA A 108 13.79 8.63 12.10
C ALA A 108 14.25 8.51 10.64
N THR A 109 14.25 9.64 9.94
CA THR A 109 14.89 9.81 8.65
C THR A 109 16.29 9.19 8.72
N THR A 110 16.42 7.98 8.17
CA THR A 110 17.73 7.34 8.01
C THR A 110 18.34 7.98 6.76
N PRO A 111 19.54 8.58 6.86
CA PRO A 111 20.14 9.37 5.79
C PRO A 111 20.45 8.57 4.52
#